data_AF-A0A429Z7W3-F1
#
_entry.id   AF-A0A429Z7W3-F1
#
_cell.length_a   1.000
_cell.length_b   1.000
_cell.length_c   1.000
_cell.angle_alpha   90.00
_cell.angle_beta   90.00
_cell.angle_gamma   90.00
#
_symmetry.space_group_name_H-M   'P 1'
#
loop_
_entity.id
_entity.type
_entity.pdbx_description
1 polymer ?
#
loop_
_entity_poly.entity_id
_entity_poly.type
_entity_poly.pdbx_seq_one_letter_code
_entity_poly.pdbx_strand_id
1 'polypeptide(L)'
;MKPFLDKGSEDVFFVHFLRIFIGLAGIFCLYGYWTNRQLQLTQEKLTIKDLPQTMEGEHVIHLSDIHNGRLRVNKQKILKQIRLKHPALILITGDTIDRTDDVSQSNLATFINDLTTIAPTYLIEGNHERTSGQYQAWRQLILKTNAVILENQATIAHINHEPLTIIGLKNEETNLPQMELDKLALFPSVRLLLAHHPEKFLAYTKAFQRYPLTAIFSGHAHGGQVRLPFIDGLYSPDQGFLPKLVNGKYIDKSSGTTLFVSRGLSNSKFPFRIHNKPHIIDIELTSN
;
A
#
# COMPACT_ATOMS: atom_id res chain seq x y z
N MET A 1 -27.32 40.95 -49.99
CA MET A 1 -27.64 40.86 -48.55
C MET A 1 -26.74 39.79 -47.93
N LYS A 2 -25.71 40.17 -47.18
CA LYS A 2 -24.98 39.25 -46.28
C LYS A 2 -25.67 39.30 -44.92
N PRO A 3 -26.01 38.16 -44.30
CA PRO A 3 -26.62 38.19 -42.98
C PRO A 3 -25.57 38.65 -41.96
N PHE A 4 -25.95 39.65 -41.17
CA PHE A 4 -25.23 40.12 -40.00
C PHE A 4 -25.32 39.00 -38.95
N LEU A 5 -24.28 38.18 -38.81
CA LEU A 5 -24.18 37.22 -37.72
C LEU A 5 -23.94 38.02 -36.42
N ASP A 6 -24.90 37.92 -35.50
CA ASP A 6 -24.91 38.62 -34.21
C ASP A 6 -23.87 38.02 -33.25
N LYS A 7 -22.61 38.47 -33.40
CA LYS A 7 -21.47 38.07 -32.58
C LYS A 7 -21.69 38.28 -31.07
N GLY A 8 -22.58 39.19 -30.66
CA GLY A 8 -22.79 39.52 -29.25
C GLY A 8 -23.46 38.40 -28.43
N SER A 9 -24.27 37.55 -29.07
CA SER A 9 -24.96 36.44 -28.40
C SER A 9 -24.06 35.23 -28.14
N GLU A 10 -23.15 34.92 -29.07
CA GLU A 10 -22.16 33.85 -28.93
C GLU A 10 -21.14 34.16 -27.83
N ASP A 11 -20.72 35.43 -27.70
CA ASP A 11 -19.79 35.87 -26.66
C ASP A 11 -20.39 35.74 -25.25
N VAL A 12 -21.68 36.04 -25.07
CA VAL A 12 -22.38 35.87 -23.79
C VAL A 12 -22.53 34.39 -23.42
N PHE A 13 -22.93 33.55 -24.38
CA PHE A 13 -23.02 32.11 -24.16
C PHE A 13 -21.65 31.50 -23.80
N PHE A 14 -20.59 31.88 -24.52
CA PHE A 14 -19.23 31.45 -24.26
C PHE A 14 -18.76 31.86 -22.85
N VAL A 15 -19.03 33.10 -22.43
CA VAL A 15 -18.69 33.57 -21.07
C VAL A 15 -19.44 32.79 -19.99
N HIS A 16 -20.73 32.48 -20.19
CA HIS A 16 -21.50 31.66 -19.24
C HIS A 16 -20.98 30.21 -19.19
N PHE A 17 -20.71 29.60 -20.35
CA PHE A 17 -20.11 28.27 -20.42
C PHE A 17 -18.77 28.21 -19.69
N LEU A 18 -17.89 29.19 -19.93
CA LEU A 18 -16.59 29.27 -19.29
C LEU A 18 -16.70 29.42 -17.76
N ARG A 19 -17.63 30.26 -17.29
CA ARG A 19 -17.91 30.40 -15.84
C ARG A 19 -18.38 29.09 -15.21
N ILE A 20 -19.28 28.37 -15.88
CA ILE A 20 -19.76 27.05 -15.43
C ILE A 20 -18.60 26.06 -15.39
N PHE A 21 -17.80 25.99 -16.45
CA PHE A 21 -16.64 25.09 -16.53
C PHE A 21 -15.63 25.36 -15.41
N ILE A 22 -15.28 26.63 -15.18
CA ILE A 22 -14.38 27.03 -14.08
C ILE A 22 -14.99 26.65 -12.72
N GLY A 23 -16.29 26.89 -12.53
CA GLY A 23 -17.00 26.51 -11.30
C GLY A 23 -16.94 25.00 -11.04
N LEU A 24 -17.20 24.18 -12.06
CA LEU A 24 -17.14 22.72 -11.97
C LEU A 24 -15.71 22.23 -11.72
N ALA A 25 -14.71 22.80 -12.40
CA ALA A 25 -13.31 22.49 -12.17
C ALA A 25 -12.88 22.84 -10.73
N GLY A 26 -13.34 23.97 -10.20
CA GLY A 26 -13.13 24.37 -8.80
C GLY A 26 -13.70 23.35 -7.81
N ILE A 27 -14.96 22.93 -8.01
CA ILE A 27 -15.60 21.89 -7.19
C ILE A 27 -14.83 20.57 -7.27
N PHE A 28 -14.38 20.17 -8.46
CA PHE A 28 -13.61 18.95 -8.65
C PHE A 28 -12.25 18.98 -7.92
N CYS A 29 -11.55 20.12 -7.97
CA CYS A 29 -10.31 20.32 -7.21
C CYS A 29 -10.55 20.26 -5.70
N LEU A 30 -11.61 20.91 -5.20
CA LEU A 30 -11.99 20.85 -3.78
C LEU A 30 -12.35 19.43 -3.35
N TYR A 31 -13.07 18.70 -4.19
CA TYR A 31 -13.41 17.30 -3.97
C TYR A 31 -12.14 16.43 -3.90
N GLY A 32 -11.21 16.59 -4.83
CA GLY A 32 -9.89 15.95 -4.79
C GLY A 32 -9.16 16.28 -3.49
N TYR A 33 -9.01 17.57 -3.18
CA TYR A 33 -8.36 18.01 -1.95
C TYR A 33 -8.96 17.37 -0.68
N TRP A 34 -10.28 17.33 -0.58
CA TRP A 34 -10.99 16.73 0.55
C TRP A 34 -10.79 15.20 0.61
N THR A 35 -11.03 14.49 -0.50
CA THR A 35 -10.91 13.02 -0.55
C THR A 35 -9.51 12.51 -0.26
N ASN A 36 -8.47 13.26 -0.67
CA ASN A 36 -7.07 12.92 -0.41
C ASN A 36 -6.69 13.03 1.08
N ARG A 37 -7.58 13.59 1.91
CA ARG A 37 -7.44 13.66 3.38
C ARG A 37 -8.36 12.70 4.12
N GLN A 38 -9.20 11.97 3.38
CA GLN A 38 -10.07 10.97 3.96
C GLN A 38 -9.39 9.61 3.94
N LEU A 39 -9.07 9.10 5.13
CA LEU A 39 -8.62 7.73 5.29
C LEU A 39 -9.76 6.76 4.96
N GLN A 40 -9.45 5.72 4.21
CA GLN A 40 -10.30 4.56 4.03
C GLN A 40 -9.61 3.33 4.61
N LEU A 41 -10.34 2.61 5.45
CA LEU A 41 -9.97 1.29 5.92
C LEU A 41 -10.89 0.28 5.23
N THR A 42 -10.32 -0.73 4.58
CA THR A 42 -11.09 -1.85 4.04
C THR A 42 -10.77 -3.10 4.83
N GLN A 43 -11.80 -3.83 5.21
CA GLN A 43 -11.64 -5.14 5.83
C GLN A 43 -11.67 -6.22 4.74
N GLU A 44 -10.65 -7.05 4.72
CA GLU A 44 -10.50 -8.19 3.83
C GLU A 44 -10.33 -9.46 4.66
N LYS A 45 -10.71 -10.61 4.09
CA LYS A 45 -10.52 -11.91 4.71
C LYS A 45 -9.41 -12.68 4.03
N LEU A 46 -8.48 -13.20 4.83
CA LEU A 46 -7.49 -14.19 4.41
C LEU A 46 -7.92 -15.54 4.99
N THR A 47 -8.38 -16.43 4.11
CA THR A 47 -8.83 -17.75 4.54
C THR A 47 -7.72 -18.77 4.38
N ILE A 48 -7.35 -19.40 5.47
CA ILE A 48 -6.17 -20.25 5.61
C ILE A 48 -6.66 -21.64 5.98
N LYS A 49 -6.24 -22.65 5.22
CA LYS A 49 -6.54 -24.04 5.54
C LYS A 49 -5.77 -24.45 6.81
N ASP A 50 -6.45 -25.15 7.72
CA ASP A 50 -5.88 -25.64 8.98
C ASP A 50 -5.29 -24.51 9.84
N LEU A 51 -5.94 -23.34 9.86
CA LEU A 51 -5.55 -22.21 10.72
C LEU A 51 -5.71 -22.61 12.20
N PRO A 52 -4.70 -22.39 13.06
CA PRO A 52 -4.86 -22.59 14.49
C PRO A 52 -6.04 -21.77 15.04
N GLN A 53 -6.88 -22.38 15.88
CA GLN A 53 -8.08 -21.72 16.41
C GLN A 53 -7.76 -20.43 17.19
N THR A 54 -6.58 -20.36 17.79
CA THR A 54 -6.06 -19.18 18.50
C THR A 54 -5.74 -18.02 17.56
N MET A 55 -5.60 -18.24 16.26
CA MET A 55 -5.40 -17.19 15.24
C MET A 55 -6.70 -16.78 14.53
N GLU A 56 -7.81 -17.48 14.76
CA GLU A 56 -9.10 -17.17 14.13
C GLU A 56 -9.63 -15.81 14.59
N GLY A 57 -9.97 -14.94 13.64
CA GLY A 57 -10.47 -13.59 13.91
C GLY A 57 -9.37 -12.58 14.27
N GLU A 58 -8.10 -12.99 14.29
CA GLU A 58 -6.98 -12.09 14.49
C GLU A 58 -6.78 -11.16 13.28
N HIS A 59 -6.33 -9.94 13.56
CA HIS A 59 -6.23 -8.89 12.58
C HIS A 59 -4.77 -8.58 12.20
N VAL A 60 -4.48 -8.53 10.91
CA VAL A 60 -3.20 -8.08 10.34
C VAL A 60 -3.43 -6.77 9.58
N ILE A 61 -2.73 -5.71 9.97
CA ILE A 61 -2.85 -4.41 9.32
C ILE A 61 -1.77 -4.26 8.25
N HIS A 62 -2.17 -3.93 7.02
CA HIS A 62 -1.25 -3.67 5.92
C HIS A 62 -1.27 -2.20 5.51
N LEU A 63 -0.08 -1.59 5.59
CA LEU A 63 0.22 -0.23 5.17
C LEU A 63 1.22 -0.26 4.01
N SER A 64 1.12 0.72 3.11
CA SER A 64 2.13 0.93 2.07
C SER A 64 2.13 2.38 1.61
N ASP A 65 3.15 2.76 0.85
CA ASP A 65 3.32 4.07 0.21
C ASP A 65 2.94 5.22 1.15
N ILE A 66 3.57 5.23 2.33
CA ILE A 66 3.31 6.22 3.38
C ILE A 66 3.74 7.60 2.91
N HIS A 67 4.82 7.69 2.13
CA HIS A 67 5.51 8.92 1.71
C HIS A 67 5.34 10.03 2.76
N ASN A 68 6.02 9.85 3.89
CA ASN A 68 5.74 10.54 5.14
C ASN A 68 5.68 12.07 5.00
N GLY A 69 6.54 12.67 4.16
CA GLY A 69 6.53 14.11 3.89
C GLY A 69 5.30 14.60 3.11
N ARG A 70 4.65 13.72 2.36
CA ARG A 70 3.46 13.99 1.53
C ARG A 70 2.15 13.54 2.17
N LEU A 71 2.20 12.89 3.33
CA LEU A 71 1.02 12.32 3.98
C LEU A 71 0.04 13.43 4.39
N ARG A 72 -1.13 13.44 3.75
CA ARG A 72 -2.18 14.46 3.99
C ARG A 72 -3.19 14.08 5.06
N VAL A 73 -3.23 12.80 5.42
CA VAL A 73 -4.07 12.27 6.50
C VAL A 73 -3.38 12.51 7.83
N ASN A 74 -4.15 12.93 8.83
CA ASN A 74 -3.64 13.08 10.19
C ASN A 74 -3.16 11.71 10.73
N LYS A 75 -1.89 11.63 11.14
CA LYS A 75 -1.26 10.41 11.70
C LYS A 75 -2.00 9.87 12.92
N GLN A 76 -2.50 10.73 13.80
CA GLN A 76 -3.28 10.30 14.97
C GLN A 76 -4.61 9.66 14.56
N LYS A 77 -5.23 10.11 13.45
CA LYS A 77 -6.40 9.44 12.87
C LYS A 77 -6.04 8.03 12.38
N ILE A 78 -4.89 7.87 11.71
CA ILE A 78 -4.39 6.56 11.27
C ILE A 78 -4.15 5.64 12.46
N LEU A 79 -3.36 6.09 13.44
CA LEU A 79 -3.03 5.32 14.64
C LEU A 79 -4.30 4.93 15.41
N LYS A 80 -5.27 5.83 15.55
CA LYS A 80 -6.55 5.53 16.19
C LYS A 80 -7.31 4.43 15.45
N GLN A 81 -7.41 4.49 14.13
CA GLN A 81 -8.11 3.46 13.34
C GLN A 81 -7.42 2.10 13.45
N ILE A 82 -6.09 2.07 13.44
CA ILE A 82 -5.31 0.85 13.61
C ILE A 82 -5.51 0.28 15.04
N ARG A 83 -5.43 1.11 16.08
CA ARG A 83 -5.65 0.67 17.48
C ARG A 83 -7.02 0.02 17.70
N LEU A 84 -8.07 0.57 17.07
CA LEU A 84 -9.43 0.03 17.18
C LEU A 84 -9.59 -1.37 16.60
N LYS A 85 -8.64 -1.83 15.77
CA LYS A 85 -8.63 -3.17 15.20
C LYS A 85 -7.88 -4.19 16.05
N HIS A 86 -7.19 -3.75 17.11
CA HIS A 86 -6.39 -4.62 17.98
C HIS A 86 -5.51 -5.60 17.18
N PRO A 87 -4.71 -5.11 16.21
CA PRO A 87 -4.03 -5.99 15.29
C PRO A 87 -2.95 -6.81 16.00
N ALA A 88 -2.80 -8.06 15.58
CA ALA A 88 -1.71 -8.91 16.01
C ALA A 88 -0.40 -8.54 15.30
N LEU A 89 -0.47 -8.00 14.07
CA LEU A 89 0.69 -7.59 13.27
C LEU A 89 0.42 -6.32 12.46
N ILE A 90 1.47 -5.54 12.21
CA ILE A 90 1.47 -4.45 11.23
C ILE A 90 2.55 -4.71 10.17
N LEU A 91 2.15 -4.70 8.90
CA LEU A 91 3.03 -4.92 7.75
C LEU A 91 3.15 -3.63 6.93
N ILE A 92 4.37 -3.20 6.62
CA ILE A 92 4.66 -2.00 5.84
C ILE A 92 5.45 -2.39 4.58
N THR A 93 4.82 -2.27 3.42
CA THR A 93 5.38 -2.79 2.16
C THR A 93 6.05 -1.72 1.32
N GLY A 94 6.98 -0.94 1.89
CA GLY A 94 7.79 0.03 1.14
C GLY A 94 7.20 1.44 0.98
N ASP A 95 8.00 2.32 0.39
CA ASP A 95 7.69 3.71 0.07
C ASP A 95 7.22 4.54 1.27
N THR A 96 7.97 4.42 2.36
CA THR A 96 7.77 5.21 3.58
C THR A 96 8.18 6.67 3.46
N ILE A 97 9.10 6.98 2.55
CA ILE A 97 9.50 8.34 2.17
C ILE A 97 9.24 8.58 0.69
N ASP A 98 9.15 9.85 0.26
CA ASP A 98 9.34 10.16 -1.15
C ASP A 98 10.83 10.33 -1.48
N ARG A 99 11.24 10.05 -2.73
CA ARG A 99 12.62 10.27 -3.19
C ARG A 99 13.11 11.72 -3.05
N THR A 100 12.18 12.68 -2.95
CA THR A 100 12.49 14.11 -2.75
C THR A 100 12.47 14.54 -1.28
N ASP A 101 12.10 13.67 -0.35
CA ASP A 101 12.03 14.02 1.07
C ASP A 101 13.44 14.20 1.66
N ASP A 102 13.60 15.10 2.62
CA ASP A 102 14.77 15.14 3.49
C ASP A 102 14.52 14.23 4.70
N VAL A 103 15.24 13.11 4.76
CA VAL A 103 15.06 12.10 5.81
C VAL A 103 15.41 12.68 7.19
N SER A 104 16.36 13.61 7.27
CA SER A 104 16.83 14.18 8.54
C SER A 104 15.76 15.05 9.22
N GLN A 105 14.84 15.62 8.43
CA GLN A 105 13.74 16.46 8.91
C GLN A 105 12.43 15.68 9.05
N SER A 106 12.44 14.38 8.75
CA SER A 106 11.26 13.54 8.74
C SER A 106 10.89 13.07 10.15
N ASN A 107 9.62 13.22 10.54
CA ASN A 107 9.07 12.58 11.75
C ASN A 107 8.66 11.11 11.51
N LEU A 108 9.25 10.46 10.50
CA LEU A 108 8.95 9.07 10.15
C LEU A 108 9.27 8.13 11.31
N ALA A 109 10.43 8.26 11.97
CA ALA A 109 10.80 7.39 13.08
C ALA A 109 9.77 7.43 14.23
N THR A 110 9.27 8.63 14.58
CA THR A 110 8.21 8.77 15.58
C THR A 110 6.95 8.03 15.14
N PHE A 111 6.53 8.19 13.90
CA PHE A 111 5.33 7.53 13.39
C PHE A 111 5.47 5.99 13.34
N ILE A 112 6.64 5.48 12.94
CA ILE A 112 6.93 4.05 12.97
C ILE A 112 6.98 3.52 14.40
N ASN A 113 7.56 4.25 15.36
CA ASN A 113 7.52 3.88 16.77
C ASN A 113 6.10 3.88 17.33
N ASP A 114 5.27 4.85 16.97
CA ASP A 114 3.87 4.85 17.38
C ASP A 114 3.13 3.60 16.87
N LEU A 115 3.44 3.11 15.67
CA LEU A 115 2.91 1.85 15.14
C LEU A 115 3.40 0.64 15.93
N THR A 116 4.69 0.59 16.26
CA THR A 116 5.27 -0.53 17.02
C THR A 116 4.75 -0.62 18.44
N THR A 117 4.25 0.49 19.03
CA THR A 117 3.52 0.46 20.31
C THR A 117 2.15 -0.23 20.23
N ILE A 118 1.59 -0.37 19.02
CA ILE A 118 0.29 -1.00 18.80
C ILE A 118 0.46 -2.50 18.59
N ALA A 119 1.39 -2.90 17.73
CA ALA A 119 1.66 -4.30 17.40
C ALA A 119 3.07 -4.49 16.82
N PRO A 120 3.64 -5.71 16.84
CA PRO A 120 4.84 -6.05 16.11
C PRO A 120 4.76 -5.57 14.66
N THR A 121 5.75 -4.79 14.24
CA THR A 121 5.74 -4.08 12.95
C THR A 121 6.89 -4.55 12.08
N TYR A 122 6.58 -5.01 10.87
CA TYR A 122 7.54 -5.51 9.89
C TYR A 122 7.52 -4.61 8.66
N LEU A 123 8.69 -4.26 8.16
CA LEU A 123 8.85 -3.25 7.12
C LEU A 123 9.85 -3.72 6.07
N ILE A 124 9.54 -3.46 4.80
CA ILE A 124 10.49 -3.53 3.69
C ILE A 124 10.69 -2.15 3.06
N GLU A 125 11.76 -2.01 2.29
CA GLU A 125 11.98 -0.87 1.40
C GLU A 125 11.07 -0.90 0.16
N GLY A 126 10.84 0.26 -0.45
CA GLY A 126 10.29 0.40 -1.79
C GLY A 126 11.31 1.03 -2.74
N ASN A 127 10.83 1.47 -3.91
CA ASN A 127 11.67 2.10 -4.91
C ASN A 127 12.01 3.56 -4.56
N HIS A 128 11.19 4.26 -3.78
CA HIS A 128 11.49 5.63 -3.37
C HIS A 128 12.65 5.70 -2.38
N GLU A 129 12.76 4.77 -1.43
CA GLU A 129 13.93 4.66 -0.56
C GLU A 129 15.22 4.51 -1.38
N ARG A 130 15.20 3.61 -2.38
CA ARG A 130 16.35 3.29 -3.24
C ARG A 130 16.77 4.45 -4.14
N THR A 131 15.79 5.22 -4.64
CA THR A 131 16.04 6.30 -5.60
C THR A 131 16.21 7.68 -4.95
N SER A 132 16.10 7.78 -3.62
CA SER A 132 16.22 9.04 -2.86
C SER A 132 17.63 9.61 -2.76
N GLY A 133 18.67 8.79 -3.00
CA GLY A 133 20.06 9.11 -2.63
C GLY A 133 20.33 9.12 -1.11
N GLN A 134 19.31 8.85 -0.28
CA GLN A 134 19.37 8.88 1.19
C GLN A 134 19.10 7.51 1.81
N TYR A 135 19.26 6.43 1.04
CA TYR A 135 18.95 5.06 1.49
C TYR A 135 19.59 4.71 2.84
N GLN A 136 20.87 5.01 3.02
CA GLN A 136 21.57 4.72 4.28
C GLN A 136 21.03 5.54 5.45
N ALA A 137 20.72 6.82 5.24
CA ALA A 137 20.12 7.66 6.28
C ALA A 137 18.73 7.14 6.68
N TRP A 138 17.91 6.78 5.70
CA TRP A 138 16.61 6.16 5.92
C TRP A 138 16.72 4.84 6.69
N ARG A 139 17.62 3.95 6.27
CA ARG A 139 17.85 2.67 6.91
C ARG A 139 18.27 2.85 8.37
N GLN A 140 19.19 3.77 8.65
CA GLN A 140 19.61 4.11 10.02
C GLN A 140 18.48 4.74 10.85
N LEU A 141 17.59 5.51 10.22
CA LEU A 141 16.40 6.05 10.87
C LEU A 141 15.46 4.92 11.32
N ILE A 142 15.19 3.95 10.45
CA ILE A 142 14.33 2.80 10.76
C ILE A 142 14.96 1.89 11.82
N LEU A 143 16.27 1.63 11.76
CA LEU A 143 16.99 0.81 12.75
C LEU A 143 16.98 1.40 14.17
N LYS A 144 16.68 2.69 14.33
CA LYS A 144 16.48 3.36 15.63
C LYS A 144 15.05 3.20 16.17
N THR A 145 14.17 2.57 15.42
CA THR A 145 12.79 2.26 15.83
C THR A 145 12.69 0.82 16.29
N ASN A 146 11.58 0.44 16.92
CA ASN A 146 11.30 -0.95 17.27
C ASN A 146 10.71 -1.79 16.10
N ALA A 147 10.70 -1.26 14.87
CA ALA A 147 10.24 -2.02 13.71
C ALA A 147 11.33 -2.96 13.19
N VAL A 148 10.92 -4.10 12.67
CA VAL A 148 11.81 -5.08 12.05
C VAL A 148 11.91 -4.76 10.55
N ILE A 149 13.07 -4.27 10.12
CA ILE A 149 13.37 -4.09 8.70
C ILE A 149 13.81 -5.44 8.09
N LEU A 150 13.18 -5.84 7.00
CA LEU A 150 13.46 -7.08 6.28
C LEU A 150 14.03 -6.75 4.90
N GLU A 151 15.21 -7.30 4.60
CA GLU A 151 15.99 -7.00 3.40
C GLU A 151 16.44 -8.29 2.71
N ASN A 152 15.54 -8.97 2.00
CA ASN A 152 15.70 -10.37 1.53
C ASN A 152 15.93 -11.31 2.72
N GLN A 153 14.99 -11.32 3.67
CA GLN A 153 15.08 -12.07 4.93
C GLN A 153 13.74 -12.67 5.33
N ALA A 154 13.76 -13.79 6.06
CA ALA A 154 12.60 -14.40 6.70
C ALA A 154 12.77 -14.42 8.22
N THR A 155 11.67 -14.28 8.96
CA THR A 155 11.65 -14.30 10.43
C THR A 155 10.35 -14.89 10.98
N ILE A 156 10.36 -15.32 12.24
CA ILE A 156 9.17 -15.80 12.95
C ILE A 156 8.48 -14.63 13.65
N ALA A 157 7.19 -14.50 13.41
CA ALA A 157 6.27 -13.74 14.23
C ALA A 157 5.38 -14.70 15.01
N HIS A 158 4.73 -14.19 16.07
CA HIS A 158 3.78 -14.96 16.85
C HIS A 158 2.46 -14.21 16.93
N ILE A 159 1.36 -14.92 16.70
CA ILE A 159 0.00 -14.47 16.97
C ILE A 159 -0.57 -15.42 18.01
N ASN A 160 -0.91 -14.92 19.21
CA ASN A 160 -1.39 -15.74 20.33
C ASN A 160 -0.51 -16.98 20.59
N HIS A 161 0.82 -16.79 20.56
CA HIS A 161 1.86 -17.83 20.70
C HIS A 161 1.99 -18.82 19.53
N GLU A 162 1.16 -18.74 18.50
CA GLU A 162 1.31 -19.54 17.29
C GLU A 162 2.34 -18.92 16.33
N PRO A 163 3.34 -19.68 15.87
CA PRO A 163 4.37 -19.15 14.98
C PRO A 163 3.84 -19.01 13.55
N LEU A 164 4.26 -17.94 12.88
CA LEU A 164 4.11 -17.75 11.44
C LEU A 164 5.35 -17.12 10.83
N THR A 165 5.60 -17.37 9.55
CA THR A 165 6.76 -16.82 8.85
C THR A 165 6.41 -15.51 8.17
N ILE A 166 7.21 -14.47 8.41
CA ILE A 166 7.18 -13.22 7.66
C ILE A 166 8.44 -13.13 6.81
N ILE A 167 8.26 -12.89 5.52
CA ILE A 167 9.33 -12.83 4.51
C ILE A 167 9.31 -11.42 3.94
N GLY A 168 10.45 -10.74 3.88
CA GLY A 168 10.55 -9.42 3.27
C GLY A 168 11.60 -9.40 2.17
N LEU A 169 11.19 -8.98 0.97
CA LEU A 169 12.06 -8.81 -0.19
C LEU A 169 12.51 -7.36 -0.33
N LYS A 170 13.72 -7.18 -0.86
CA LYS A 170 14.23 -5.90 -1.32
C LYS A 170 13.47 -5.42 -2.56
N ASN A 171 13.59 -4.13 -2.85
CA ASN A 171 12.95 -3.53 -4.01
C ASN A 171 13.38 -4.24 -5.32
N GLU A 172 12.43 -4.45 -6.23
CA GLU A 172 12.55 -5.22 -7.49
C GLU A 172 12.83 -6.73 -7.37
N GLU A 173 13.26 -7.24 -6.21
CA GLU A 173 13.58 -8.66 -6.07
C GLU A 173 12.32 -9.52 -6.17
N THR A 174 12.43 -10.64 -6.86
CA THR A 174 11.37 -11.66 -7.05
C THR A 174 11.81 -13.04 -6.63
N ASN A 175 13.06 -13.14 -6.23
CA ASN A 175 13.81 -14.35 -6.23
C ASN A 175 13.99 -14.78 -4.78
N LEU A 176 14.14 -16.09 -4.60
CA LEU A 176 14.34 -16.72 -3.29
C LEU A 176 15.80 -17.22 -3.18
N PRO A 177 16.76 -16.32 -2.94
CA PRO A 177 18.03 -16.61 -2.27
C PRO A 177 17.88 -16.15 -0.80
N GLN A 178 18.49 -16.66 0.25
CA GLN A 178 19.72 -17.38 0.44
C GLN A 178 19.38 -18.65 1.25
N MET A 179 20.02 -19.80 0.93
CA MET A 179 19.64 -21.22 1.22
C MET A 179 18.16 -21.48 1.60
N GLU A 180 17.27 -21.09 0.67
CA GLU A 180 15.78 -21.15 0.71
C GLU A 180 15.15 -20.24 1.78
N LEU A 181 15.69 -19.03 1.93
CA LEU A 181 15.39 -18.00 2.93
C LEU A 181 15.18 -18.58 4.33
N ASP A 182 16.28 -18.83 5.03
CA ASP A 182 16.92 -20.15 5.06
C ASP A 182 16.08 -21.31 5.65
N LYS A 183 15.17 -21.83 4.83
CA LYS A 183 14.06 -22.78 5.10
C LYS A 183 12.89 -22.17 5.88
N LEU A 184 12.55 -20.93 5.53
CA LEU A 184 11.37 -20.15 5.90
C LEU A 184 11.01 -20.24 7.38
N ALA A 185 12.09 -20.21 8.16
CA ALA A 185 12.22 -20.29 9.60
C ALA A 185 11.66 -21.56 10.30
N LEU A 186 11.66 -22.70 9.57
CA LEU A 186 11.71 -24.10 10.03
C LEU A 186 10.61 -24.63 11.00
N PHE A 187 9.29 -24.65 10.78
CA PHE A 187 8.50 -24.73 9.56
C PHE A 187 7.06 -24.27 9.87
N PRO A 188 6.80 -22.99 10.14
CA PRO A 188 5.43 -22.52 10.22
C PRO A 188 4.74 -22.71 8.86
N SER A 189 3.46 -23.11 8.89
CA SER A 189 2.64 -23.33 7.70
C SER A 189 2.08 -22.04 7.12
N VAL A 190 1.87 -21.02 7.97
CA VAL A 190 1.42 -19.69 7.57
C VAL A 190 2.62 -18.84 7.16
N ARG A 191 2.64 -18.40 5.89
CA ARG A 191 3.73 -17.63 5.29
C ARG A 191 3.23 -16.36 4.64
N LEU A 192 3.69 -15.22 5.16
CA LEU A 192 3.32 -13.88 4.71
C LEU A 192 4.52 -13.24 4.02
N LEU A 193 4.40 -12.95 2.72
CA LEU A 193 5.43 -12.27 1.93
C LEU A 193 5.13 -10.77 1.83
N LEU A 194 6.11 -9.94 2.19
CA LEU A 194 6.13 -8.51 1.96
C LEU A 194 7.00 -8.26 0.73
N ALA A 195 6.40 -7.73 -0.33
CA ALA A 195 7.10 -7.37 -1.55
C ALA A 195 6.45 -6.13 -2.15
N HIS A 196 7.25 -5.15 -2.59
CA HIS A 196 6.69 -3.84 -2.94
C HIS A 196 5.85 -3.85 -4.23
N HIS A 197 6.17 -4.72 -5.19
CA HIS A 197 5.71 -4.66 -6.58
C HIS A 197 4.60 -5.67 -6.92
N PRO A 198 3.32 -5.26 -6.99
CA PRO A 198 2.20 -6.17 -7.21
C PRO A 198 2.20 -6.80 -8.61
N GLU A 199 2.75 -6.12 -9.61
CA GLU A 199 2.81 -6.63 -10.99
C GLU A 199 3.73 -7.86 -11.14
N LYS A 200 4.60 -8.11 -10.15
CA LYS A 200 5.45 -9.29 -10.07
C LYS A 200 4.78 -10.48 -9.38
N PHE A 201 3.47 -10.42 -9.11
CA PHE A 201 2.72 -11.45 -8.40
C PHE A 201 3.03 -12.88 -8.88
N LEU A 202 2.96 -13.12 -10.19
CA LEU A 202 3.23 -14.46 -10.75
C LEU A 202 4.70 -14.87 -10.66
N ALA A 203 5.62 -13.91 -10.67
CA ALA A 203 7.04 -14.21 -10.45
C ALA A 203 7.27 -14.65 -9.00
N TYR A 204 6.60 -14.01 -8.03
CA TYR A 204 6.64 -14.44 -6.63
C TYR A 204 6.07 -15.84 -6.45
N THR A 205 4.86 -16.13 -6.94
CA THR A 205 4.26 -17.46 -6.75
C THR A 205 5.08 -18.54 -7.42
N LYS A 206 5.67 -18.25 -8.58
CA LYS A 206 6.60 -19.17 -9.27
C LYS A 206 7.89 -19.40 -8.47
N ALA A 207 8.49 -18.35 -7.92
CA ALA A 207 9.73 -18.47 -7.14
C ALA A 207 9.51 -19.27 -5.84
N PHE A 208 8.34 -19.14 -5.21
CA PHE A 208 7.98 -19.80 -3.95
C PHE A 208 7.20 -21.12 -4.15
N GLN A 209 7.18 -21.71 -5.34
CA GLN A 209 6.35 -22.89 -5.62
C GLN A 209 6.62 -24.09 -4.69
N ARG A 210 7.86 -24.25 -4.21
CA ARG A 210 8.24 -25.30 -3.24
C ARG A 210 7.83 -24.99 -1.80
N TYR A 211 7.50 -23.74 -1.51
CA TYR A 211 7.10 -23.25 -0.20
C TYR A 211 5.87 -22.35 -0.35
N PRO A 212 4.68 -22.94 -0.52
CA PRO A 212 3.47 -22.19 -0.81
C PRO A 212 3.28 -21.05 0.18
N LEU A 213 3.05 -19.86 -0.38
CA LEU A 213 2.77 -18.64 0.37
C LEU A 213 1.29 -18.61 0.72
N THR A 214 0.98 -18.21 1.94
CA THR A 214 -0.40 -17.97 2.35
C THR A 214 -0.89 -16.67 1.74
N ALA A 215 -0.09 -15.61 1.90
CA ALA A 215 -0.40 -14.31 1.33
C ALA A 215 0.85 -13.51 0.94
N ILE A 216 0.66 -12.60 -0.02
CA ILE A 216 1.61 -11.60 -0.46
C ILE A 216 0.98 -10.23 -0.22
N PHE A 217 1.75 -9.29 0.30
CA PHE A 217 1.34 -7.92 0.56
C PHE A 217 2.20 -6.97 -0.27
N SER A 218 1.55 -6.11 -1.06
CA SER A 218 2.23 -5.19 -1.97
C SER A 218 1.61 -3.79 -2.03
N GLY A 219 2.43 -2.82 -2.43
CA GLY A 219 2.07 -1.41 -2.60
C GLY A 219 2.28 -0.97 -4.04
N HIS A 220 2.99 0.14 -4.24
CA HIS A 220 3.54 0.66 -5.51
C HIS A 220 2.51 1.13 -6.54
N ALA A 221 1.43 0.37 -6.72
CA ALA A 221 0.42 0.66 -7.73
C ALA A 221 -0.46 1.87 -7.40
N HIS A 222 -0.45 2.31 -6.13
CA HIS A 222 -1.18 3.47 -5.64
C HIS A 222 -2.67 3.52 -6.06
N GLY A 223 -3.35 2.38 -6.23
CA GLY A 223 -4.74 2.37 -6.69
C GLY A 223 -4.97 2.90 -8.10
N GLY A 224 -3.93 2.96 -8.94
CA GLY A 224 -4.01 3.48 -10.31
C GLY A 224 -4.20 5.00 -10.41
N GLN A 225 -3.88 5.74 -9.33
CA GLN A 225 -3.99 7.21 -9.14
C GLN A 225 -5.41 7.79 -9.25
N VAL A 226 -6.07 7.55 -10.39
CA VAL A 226 -7.42 7.98 -10.75
C VAL A 226 -8.30 6.76 -10.92
N ARG A 227 -9.39 6.68 -10.15
CA ARG A 227 -10.39 5.63 -10.24
C ARG A 227 -11.69 6.25 -10.74
N LEU A 228 -12.25 5.73 -11.83
CA LEU A 228 -13.55 6.18 -12.32
C LEU A 228 -14.58 5.07 -12.07
N PRO A 229 -15.89 5.36 -12.08
CA PRO A 229 -16.89 4.30 -12.07
C PRO A 229 -16.57 3.24 -13.13
N PHE A 230 -16.70 1.96 -12.77
CA PHE A 230 -16.47 0.78 -13.62
C PHE A 230 -15.02 0.49 -14.02
N ILE A 231 -14.05 1.34 -13.67
CA ILE A 231 -12.62 1.05 -13.87
C ILE A 231 -11.87 1.17 -12.54
N ASP A 232 -11.03 0.17 -12.25
CA ASP A 232 -10.33 0.16 -10.97
C ASP A 232 -9.27 1.23 -10.85
N GLY A 233 -8.53 1.52 -11.93
CA GLY A 233 -7.48 2.53 -11.96
C GLY A 233 -7.12 2.89 -13.40
N LEU A 234 -6.71 4.13 -13.63
CA LEU A 234 -6.36 4.60 -14.97
C LEU A 234 -4.90 4.33 -15.32
N TYR A 235 -3.99 4.52 -14.38
CA TYR A 235 -2.56 4.36 -14.61
C TYR A 235 -1.80 3.99 -13.34
N SER A 236 -0.93 2.99 -13.43
CA SER A 236 -0.04 2.58 -12.34
C SER A 236 1.41 2.52 -12.82
N PRO A 237 2.39 2.82 -11.95
CA PRO A 237 3.78 2.42 -12.16
C PRO A 237 3.88 0.96 -12.60
N ASP A 238 4.76 0.69 -13.57
CA ASP A 238 5.14 -0.62 -14.11
C ASP A 238 4.02 -1.51 -14.69
N GLN A 239 2.75 -1.06 -14.63
CA GLN A 239 1.60 -1.71 -15.26
C GLN A 239 1.01 -0.88 -16.41
N GLY A 240 1.32 0.43 -16.48
CA GLY A 240 0.83 1.31 -17.53
C GLY A 240 -0.66 1.67 -17.38
N PHE A 241 -1.35 1.85 -18.51
CA PHE A 241 -2.77 2.21 -18.54
C PHE A 241 -3.68 1.02 -18.27
N LEU A 242 -4.81 1.28 -17.58
CA LEU A 242 -5.78 0.26 -17.14
C LEU A 242 -5.10 -0.92 -16.41
N PRO A 243 -4.31 -0.63 -15.37
CA PRO A 243 -3.59 -1.64 -14.61
C PRO A 243 -4.52 -2.63 -13.91
N LYS A 244 -4.06 -3.87 -13.74
CA LYS A 244 -4.89 -4.97 -13.22
C LYS A 244 -4.77 -5.16 -11.72
N LEU A 245 -3.56 -4.99 -11.17
CA LEU A 245 -3.23 -5.31 -9.78
C LEU A 245 -3.00 -4.01 -9.02
N VAL A 246 -4.08 -3.33 -8.65
CA VAL A 246 -4.01 -1.98 -8.07
C VAL A 246 -4.69 -1.81 -6.73
N ASN A 247 -5.57 -2.73 -6.34
CA ASN A 247 -6.31 -2.63 -5.09
C ASN A 247 -6.91 -3.96 -4.68
N GLY A 248 -6.93 -4.24 -3.38
CA GLY A 248 -7.73 -5.32 -2.81
C GLY A 248 -7.07 -6.68 -2.98
N LYS A 249 -7.91 -7.72 -3.12
CA LYS A 249 -7.50 -9.12 -3.04
C LYS A 249 -7.51 -9.83 -4.40
N TYR A 250 -6.42 -10.54 -4.71
CA TYR A 250 -6.28 -11.40 -5.90
C TYR A 250 -5.81 -12.80 -5.50
N ILE A 251 -6.24 -13.84 -6.20
CA ILE A 251 -5.88 -15.23 -5.87
C ILE A 251 -5.24 -15.88 -7.09
N ASP A 252 -4.02 -16.41 -6.92
CA ASP A 252 -3.42 -17.31 -7.89
C ASP A 252 -4.00 -18.71 -7.68
N LYS A 253 -4.90 -19.12 -8.58
CA LYS A 253 -5.59 -20.41 -8.51
C LYS A 253 -4.64 -21.61 -8.59
N SER A 254 -3.44 -21.43 -9.14
CA SER A 254 -2.46 -22.53 -9.29
C SER A 254 -1.72 -22.83 -8.00
N SER A 255 -1.45 -21.80 -7.17
CA SER A 255 -0.73 -21.94 -5.90
C SER A 255 -1.62 -21.84 -4.67
N GLY A 256 -2.83 -21.27 -4.81
CA GLY A 256 -3.70 -20.89 -3.68
C GLY A 256 -3.26 -19.61 -2.97
N THR A 257 -2.17 -18.96 -3.43
CA THR A 257 -1.62 -17.76 -2.80
C THR A 257 -2.54 -16.56 -3.02
N THR A 258 -2.79 -15.81 -1.94
CA THR A 258 -3.55 -14.55 -1.99
C THR A 258 -2.63 -13.33 -2.06
N LEU A 259 -2.83 -12.43 -3.01
CA LEU A 259 -2.18 -11.12 -3.05
C LEU A 259 -3.13 -10.04 -2.50
N PHE A 260 -2.64 -9.23 -1.58
CA PHE A 260 -3.26 -7.98 -1.14
C PHE A 260 -2.48 -6.79 -1.69
N VAL A 261 -3.17 -5.94 -2.45
CA VAL A 261 -2.59 -4.71 -3.01
C VAL A 261 -3.16 -3.50 -2.29
N SER A 262 -2.29 -2.84 -1.52
CA SER A 262 -2.63 -1.56 -0.91
C SER A 262 -2.64 -0.46 -1.98
N ARG A 263 -3.54 0.51 -1.78
CA ARG A 263 -3.55 1.73 -2.61
C ARG A 263 -2.59 2.77 -2.05
N GLY A 264 -1.95 2.48 -0.92
CA GLY A 264 -1.04 3.38 -0.24
C GLY A 264 -1.71 4.49 0.56
N LEU A 265 -0.99 5.02 1.55
CA LEU A 265 -1.47 6.08 2.44
C LEU A 265 -1.28 7.49 1.87
N SER A 266 -0.41 7.68 0.88
CA SER A 266 -0.02 9.01 0.40
C SER A 266 0.14 9.10 -1.11
N ASN A 267 0.10 10.32 -1.63
CA ASN A 267 0.16 10.56 -3.06
C ASN A 267 1.55 10.28 -3.62
N SER A 268 1.59 9.79 -4.86
CA SER A 268 2.83 9.56 -5.61
C SER A 268 3.31 10.86 -6.28
N LYS A 269 3.92 10.78 -7.47
CA LYS A 269 4.31 11.92 -8.31
C LYS A 269 3.13 12.81 -8.71
N PHE A 270 1.96 12.22 -8.95
CA PHE A 270 0.78 12.99 -9.32
C PHE A 270 0.14 13.61 -8.07
N PRO A 271 -0.08 14.94 -8.03
CA PRO A 271 -0.38 15.65 -6.79
C PRO A 271 -1.75 15.33 -6.19
N PHE A 272 -2.65 14.68 -6.94
CA PHE A 272 -4.02 14.40 -6.52
C PHE A 272 -4.50 13.02 -6.95
N ARG A 273 -4.92 12.22 -5.98
CA ARG A 273 -5.69 11.00 -6.24
C ARG A 273 -7.15 11.36 -6.51
N ILE A 274 -7.83 10.66 -7.41
CA ILE A 274 -9.27 10.90 -7.69
C ILE A 274 -10.03 9.60 -7.42
N HIS A 275 -11.06 9.67 -6.58
CA HIS A 275 -11.79 8.50 -6.04
C HIS A 275 -10.90 7.41 -5.43
N ASN A 276 -9.71 7.81 -4.99
CA ASN A 276 -8.70 6.90 -4.49
C ASN A 276 -8.15 7.42 -3.16
N LYS A 277 -8.96 7.21 -2.13
CA LYS A 277 -8.64 7.63 -0.77
C LYS A 277 -7.38 6.93 -0.24
N PRO A 278 -6.52 7.61 0.53
CA PRO A 278 -5.51 6.98 1.38
C PRO A 278 -6.03 5.71 2.06
N HIS A 279 -5.25 4.64 2.03
CA HIS A 279 -5.76 3.30 2.27
C HIS A 279 -5.01 2.54 3.36
N ILE A 280 -5.79 1.86 4.22
CA ILE A 280 -5.34 0.81 5.13
C ILE A 280 -6.12 -0.44 4.79
N ILE A 281 -5.44 -1.58 4.70
CA ILE A 281 -6.12 -2.87 4.64
C ILE A 281 -6.05 -3.50 6.02
N ASP A 282 -7.20 -3.91 6.52
CA ASP A 282 -7.38 -4.71 7.72
C ASP A 282 -7.70 -6.14 7.28
N ILE A 283 -6.80 -7.07 7.53
CA ILE A 283 -6.92 -8.46 7.10
C ILE A 283 -7.31 -9.30 8.31
N GLU A 284 -8.53 -9.81 8.31
CA GLU A 284 -9.02 -10.78 9.29
C GLU A 284 -8.59 -12.19 8.85
N LEU A 285 -7.90 -12.90 9.74
CA LEU A 285 -7.52 -14.29 9.54
C LEU A 285 -8.73 -15.19 9.80
N THR A 286 -9.01 -16.10 8.86
CA THR A 286 -10.16 -17.00 8.94
C THR A 286 -9.77 -18.42 8.54
N SER A 287 -10.45 -19.42 9.09
CA SER A 287 -10.32 -20.82 8.71
C SER A 287 -11.36 -21.19 7.64
N ASN A 288 -11.01 -22.15 6.78
CA ASN A 288 -11.91 -22.72 5.75
C ASN A 288 -12.73 -23.89 6.29
#